data_AF-A0A6I7NTA6-F1
#
_entry.id   AF-A0A6I7NTA6-F1
#
_cell.length_a   1.000
_cell.length_b   1.000
_cell.length_c   1.000
_cell.angle_alpha   90.00
_cell.angle_beta   90.00
_cell.angle_gamma   90.00
#
_symmetry.space_group_name_H-M   'P 1'
#
loop_
_entity.id
_entity.type
_entity.pdbx_description
1 polymer ?
#
loop_
_entity_poly.entity_id
_entity_poly.type
_entity_poly.pdbx_seq_one_letter_code
_entity_poly.pdbx_strand_id
1 'polypeptide(L)'
;MSDDQYNIEDKQDLRKEIREYAEKRVELFVITISEQISLMIAHSFQRFLGFLILAAGFLFVWFALGYLLGELIGSIGGGFAISALPLLIFGFIFSKRKSKRFTEKIQAVLMSKVLENFDKEEDESDGENGEANRE
;
A
#
# COMPACT_ATOMS: atom_id res chain seq x y z
N MET A 1 -4.45 40.39 -44.19
CA MET A 1 -4.05 40.83 -42.84
C MET A 1 -5.24 40.62 -41.92
N SER A 2 -5.64 39.37 -41.65
CA SER A 2 -6.88 39.10 -40.88
C SER A 2 -6.97 37.71 -40.22
N ASP A 3 -6.24 36.68 -40.66
CA ASP A 3 -6.52 35.30 -40.20
C ASP A 3 -5.85 34.88 -38.88
N ASP A 4 -4.77 35.54 -38.45
CA ASP A 4 -4.05 35.15 -37.22
C ASP A 4 -4.65 35.72 -35.92
N GLN A 5 -5.48 36.77 -35.98
CA GLN A 5 -6.01 37.43 -34.77
C GLN A 5 -7.23 36.70 -34.19
N TYR A 6 -7.98 35.95 -35.00
CA TYR A 6 -9.20 35.23 -34.56
C TYR A 6 -8.87 33.98 -33.71
N ASN A 7 -7.69 33.39 -33.89
CA ASN A 7 -7.27 32.14 -33.25
C ASN A 7 -6.65 32.33 -31.85
N ILE A 8 -6.24 33.56 -31.51
CA ILE A 8 -5.61 33.87 -30.21
C ILE A 8 -6.67 34.17 -29.13
N GLU A 9 -7.78 34.81 -29.51
CA GLU A 9 -8.88 35.17 -28.59
C GLU A 9 -9.65 33.92 -28.12
N ASP A 10 -10.02 33.04 -29.06
CA ASP A 10 -10.72 31.77 -28.78
C ASP A 10 -9.87 30.82 -27.91
N LYS A 11 -8.55 30.75 -28.14
CA LYS A 11 -7.63 29.98 -27.29
C LYS A 11 -7.49 30.55 -25.89
N GLN A 12 -7.65 31.85 -25.69
CA GLN A 12 -7.58 32.45 -24.36
C GLN A 12 -8.87 32.26 -23.57
N ASP A 13 -10.03 32.31 -24.24
CA ASP A 13 -11.33 32.01 -23.61
C ASP A 13 -11.46 30.53 -23.25
N LEU A 14 -11.10 29.61 -24.16
CA LEU A 14 -11.10 28.17 -23.88
C LEU A 14 -10.17 27.81 -22.71
N ARG A 15 -9.00 28.46 -22.61
CA ARG A 15 -8.08 28.26 -21.48
C ARG A 15 -8.65 28.79 -20.16
N LYS A 16 -9.38 29.90 -20.21
CA LYS A 16 -10.07 30.46 -19.03
C LYS A 16 -11.18 29.54 -18.55
N GLU A 17 -12.04 29.07 -19.45
CA GLU A 17 -13.14 28.15 -19.10
C GLU A 17 -12.63 26.81 -18.58
N ILE A 18 -11.61 26.22 -19.22
CA ILE A 18 -10.98 24.97 -18.75
C ILE A 18 -10.34 25.17 -17.37
N ARG A 19 -9.70 26.32 -17.14
CA ARG A 19 -9.10 26.65 -15.85
C ARG A 19 -10.15 26.82 -14.76
N GLU A 20 -11.24 27.52 -15.04
CA GLU A 20 -12.34 27.75 -14.11
C GLU A 20 -13.06 26.43 -13.76
N TYR A 21 -13.25 25.55 -14.75
CA TYR A 21 -13.80 24.22 -14.54
C TYR A 21 -12.87 23.31 -13.72
N ALA A 22 -11.56 23.34 -14.01
CA ALA A 22 -10.56 22.61 -13.26
C ALA A 22 -10.48 23.09 -11.81
N GLU A 23 -10.52 24.41 -11.58
CA GLU A 23 -10.49 25.01 -10.26
C GLU A 23 -11.71 24.58 -9.43
N LYS A 24 -12.91 24.60 -10.02
CA LYS A 24 -14.13 24.11 -9.35
C LYS A 24 -14.10 22.62 -9.05
N ARG A 25 -13.60 21.79 -9.97
CA ARG A 25 -13.47 20.35 -9.73
C ARG A 25 -12.41 20.03 -8.68
N VAL A 26 -11.30 20.77 -8.64
CA VAL A 26 -10.26 20.61 -7.62
C VAL A 26 -10.77 21.04 -6.24
N GLU A 27 -11.53 22.13 -6.15
CA GLU A 27 -12.16 22.61 -4.90
C GLU A 27 -13.10 21.54 -4.32
N LEU A 28 -13.97 20.95 -5.16
CA LEU A 28 -14.85 19.85 -4.78
C LEU A 28 -14.09 18.56 -4.39
N PHE A 29 -12.99 18.27 -5.10
CA PHE A 29 -12.14 17.11 -4.84
C PHE A 29 -11.41 17.24 -3.50
N VAL A 30 -10.87 18.43 -3.18
CA VAL A 30 -10.22 18.74 -1.90
C VAL A 30 -11.19 18.54 -0.73
N ILE A 31 -12.42 19.05 -0.82
CA ILE A 31 -13.40 18.93 0.27
C ILE A 31 -13.74 17.46 0.56
N THR A 32 -14.01 16.68 -0.49
CA THR A 32 -14.37 15.25 -0.38
C THR A 32 -13.21 14.41 0.15
N ILE A 33 -12.00 14.73 -0.28
CA ILE A 33 -10.79 14.03 0.13
C ILE A 33 -10.40 14.40 1.55
N SER A 34 -10.57 15.64 1.98
CA SER A 34 -10.24 16.07 3.34
C SER A 34 -11.02 15.28 4.40
N GLU A 35 -12.30 15.00 4.18
CA GLU A 35 -13.12 14.24 5.12
C GLU A 35 -12.70 12.76 5.20
N GLN A 36 -12.52 12.12 4.04
CA GLN A 36 -12.13 10.70 4.00
C GLN A 36 -10.68 10.47 4.43
N ILE A 37 -9.75 11.34 4.05
CA ILE A 37 -8.35 11.27 4.50
C ILE A 37 -8.27 11.50 6.00
N SER A 38 -9.05 12.45 6.55
CA SER A 38 -9.03 12.74 8.00
C SER A 38 -9.45 11.52 8.82
N LEU A 39 -10.55 10.85 8.45
CA LEU A 39 -10.98 9.61 9.11
C LEU A 39 -9.97 8.48 8.95
N MET A 40 -9.41 8.31 7.75
CA MET A 40 -8.43 7.24 7.47
C MET A 40 -7.12 7.43 8.25
N ILE A 41 -6.65 8.68 8.36
CA ILE A 41 -5.49 9.05 9.18
C ILE A 41 -5.80 8.85 10.65
N ALA A 42 -6.96 9.28 11.14
CA ALA A 42 -7.34 9.14 12.54
C ALA A 42 -7.42 7.66 12.97
N HIS A 43 -8.07 6.81 12.18
CA HIS A 43 -8.14 5.37 12.44
C HIS A 43 -6.76 4.69 12.35
N SER A 44 -5.93 5.10 11.40
CA SER A 44 -4.56 4.59 11.26
C SER A 44 -3.68 5.01 12.43
N PHE A 45 -3.76 6.26 12.87
CA PHE A 45 -3.05 6.76 14.04
C PHE A 45 -3.48 6.05 15.32
N GLN A 46 -4.77 5.84 15.53
CA GLN A 46 -5.26 5.12 16.70
C GLN A 46 -4.75 3.68 16.73
N ARG A 47 -4.78 2.99 15.59
CA ARG A 47 -4.28 1.61 15.49
C ARG A 47 -2.76 1.55 15.61
N PHE A 48 -2.05 2.51 15.03
CA PHE A 48 -0.60 2.64 15.12
C PHE A 48 -0.16 2.93 16.56
N LEU A 49 -0.85 3.84 17.25
CA LEU A 49 -0.58 4.17 18.64
C LEU A 49 -0.85 2.97 19.56
N GLY A 50 -1.94 2.25 19.33
CA GLY A 50 -2.23 1.00 20.03
C GLY A 50 -1.12 -0.05 19.82
N PHE A 51 -0.68 -0.22 18.57
CA PHE A 51 0.43 -1.10 18.24
C PHE A 51 1.74 -0.63 18.88
N LEU A 52 1.99 0.67 18.94
CA LEU A 52 3.19 1.26 19.53
C LEU A 52 3.24 1.02 21.05
N ILE A 53 2.13 1.23 21.76
CA ILE A 53 2.02 0.94 23.20
C ILE A 53 2.19 -0.56 23.46
N LEU A 54 1.55 -1.40 22.64
CA LEU A 54 1.68 -2.85 22.77
C LEU A 54 3.13 -3.31 22.52
N ALA A 55 3.78 -2.77 21.50
CA ALA A 55 5.17 -3.05 21.19
C ALA A 55 6.10 -2.57 22.31
N ALA A 56 5.87 -1.39 22.87
CA ALA A 56 6.63 -0.88 24.02
C ALA A 56 6.46 -1.80 25.24
N GLY A 57 5.23 -2.23 25.54
CA GLY A 57 4.96 -3.18 26.63
C GLY A 57 5.64 -4.53 26.41
N PHE A 58 5.56 -5.07 25.19
CA PHE A 58 6.23 -6.32 24.83
C PHE A 58 7.75 -6.21 24.96
N LEU A 59 8.35 -5.10 24.51
CA LEU A 59 9.76 -4.83 24.70
C LEU A 59 10.12 -4.79 26.19
N PHE A 60 9.32 -4.10 27.01
CA PHE A 60 9.55 -4.05 28.46
C PHE A 60 9.55 -5.42 29.11
N VAL A 61 8.59 -6.29 28.75
CA VAL A 61 8.55 -7.67 29.23
C VAL A 61 9.81 -8.44 28.78
N TRP A 62 10.25 -8.24 27.54
CA TRP A 62 11.46 -8.88 27.01
C TRP A 62 12.74 -8.39 27.73
N PHE A 63 12.85 -7.09 27.97
CA PHE A 63 13.94 -6.49 28.73
C PHE A 63 13.94 -6.98 30.18
N ALA A 64 12.77 -7.03 30.81
CA ALA A 64 12.61 -7.57 32.16
C ALA A 64 13.02 -9.04 32.22
N LEU A 65 12.69 -9.84 31.21
CA LEU A 65 13.13 -11.23 31.12
C LEU A 65 14.65 -11.31 30.98
N GLY A 66 15.27 -10.51 30.11
CA GLY A 66 16.73 -10.42 30.00
C GLY A 66 17.41 -10.02 31.31
N TYR A 67 16.83 -9.04 32.02
CA TYR A 67 17.32 -8.62 33.34
C TYR A 67 17.18 -9.72 34.38
N LEU A 68 16.02 -10.38 34.46
CA LEU A 68 15.75 -11.48 35.39
C LEU A 68 16.73 -12.63 35.21
N LEU A 69 16.99 -13.04 33.95
CA LEU A 69 17.99 -14.05 33.66
C LEU A 69 19.40 -13.55 34.01
N GLY A 70 19.68 -12.26 33.87
CA GLY A 70 20.96 -11.66 34.21
C GLY A 70 21.25 -11.67 35.70
N GLU A 71 20.23 -11.38 36.51
CA GLU A 71 20.29 -11.49 37.97
C GLU A 71 20.53 -12.94 38.41
N LEU A 72 19.87 -13.92 37.76
CA LEU A 72 20.04 -15.35 38.05
C LEU A 72 21.44 -15.88 37.72
N ILE A 73 22.05 -15.40 36.63
CA ILE A 73 23.42 -15.74 36.23
C ILE A 73 24.47 -14.95 37.03
N GLY A 74 24.07 -13.92 37.77
CA GLY A 74 24.99 -13.02 38.50
C GLY A 74 25.73 -12.03 37.60
N SER A 75 25.28 -11.86 36.36
CA SER A 75 25.81 -10.87 35.41
C SER A 75 24.70 -10.39 34.48
N ILE A 76 24.45 -9.08 34.52
CA ILE A 76 23.45 -8.40 33.69
C ILE A 76 23.71 -8.69 32.20
N GLY A 77 24.97 -8.69 31.77
CA GLY A 77 25.34 -8.99 30.38
C GLY A 77 25.05 -10.44 29.96
N GLY A 78 25.18 -11.40 30.88
CA GLY A 78 24.88 -12.81 30.63
C GLY A 78 23.39 -13.06 30.39
N GLY A 79 22.52 -12.37 31.14
CA GLY A 79 21.07 -12.44 30.98
C GLY A 79 20.57 -12.01 29.60
N PHE A 80 21.10 -10.89 29.12
CA PHE A 80 20.81 -10.42 27.76
C PHE A 80 21.39 -11.32 26.67
N ALA A 81 22.58 -11.90 26.88
CA ALA A 81 23.16 -12.85 25.93
C ALA A 81 22.28 -14.09 25.78
N ILE A 82 21.74 -14.62 26.89
CA ILE A 82 20.85 -15.78 26.88
C ILE A 82 19.50 -15.43 26.27
N SER A 83 18.92 -14.27 26.59
CA SER A 83 17.66 -13.84 25.98
C SER A 83 17.80 -13.53 24.48
N ALA A 84 18.98 -13.17 24.00
CA ALA A 84 19.25 -12.95 22.57
C ALA A 84 19.29 -14.25 21.74
N LEU A 85 19.64 -15.40 22.34
CA LEU A 85 19.70 -16.69 21.63
C LEU A 85 18.39 -17.11 20.95
N PRO A 86 17.22 -17.16 21.64
CA PRO A 86 15.96 -17.48 20.97
C PRO A 86 15.59 -16.45 19.89
N LEU A 87 15.93 -15.17 20.10
CA LEU A 87 15.72 -14.12 19.10
C LEU A 87 16.58 -14.37 17.84
N LEU A 88 17.83 -14.78 18.01
CA LEU A 88 18.73 -15.14 16.93
C LEU A 88 18.24 -16.36 16.14
N ILE A 89 17.77 -17.41 16.84
CA ILE A 89 17.22 -18.61 16.21
C ILE A 89 15.97 -18.25 15.40
N PHE A 90 15.05 -17.46 15.97
CA PHE A 90 13.88 -16.96 15.24
C PHE A 90 14.28 -16.13 14.03
N GLY A 91 15.23 -15.21 14.18
CA GLY A 91 15.75 -14.38 13.09
C GLY A 91 16.38 -15.22 11.98
N PHE A 92 17.17 -16.24 12.33
CA PHE A 92 17.79 -17.14 11.38
C PHE A 92 16.77 -18.00 10.64
N ILE A 93 15.80 -18.59 11.36
CA ILE A 93 14.67 -19.32 10.76
C ILE A 93 13.91 -18.41 9.82
N PHE A 94 13.58 -17.19 10.24
CA PHE A 94 12.76 -16.26 9.47
C PHE A 94 13.48 -15.78 8.22
N SER A 95 14.78 -15.49 8.32
CA SER A 95 15.63 -15.14 7.18
C SER A 95 15.68 -16.27 6.15
N LYS A 96 15.81 -17.52 6.60
CA LYS A 96 15.76 -18.70 5.71
C LYS A 96 14.36 -18.98 5.13
N ARG A 97 13.27 -18.68 5.86
CA ARG A 97 11.89 -18.94 5.42
C ARG A 97 11.33 -17.87 4.48
N LYS A 98 11.77 -16.61 4.60
CA LYS A 98 11.14 -15.46 3.91
C LYS A 98 11.40 -15.35 2.41
N SER A 99 12.48 -15.92 1.88
CA SER A 99 12.86 -15.66 0.48
C SER A 99 12.08 -16.51 -0.54
N LYS A 100 11.85 -17.81 -0.29
CA LYS A 100 11.28 -18.70 -1.31
C LYS A 100 9.75 -18.68 -1.35
N ARG A 101 9.09 -18.92 -0.20
CA ARG A 101 7.63 -19.13 -0.18
C ARG A 101 6.78 -17.88 -0.40
N PHE A 102 7.28 -16.70 -0.01
CA PHE A 102 6.53 -15.45 -0.14
C PHE A 102 6.59 -14.94 -1.58
N THR A 103 7.76 -15.02 -2.20
CA THR A 103 7.99 -14.66 -3.60
C THR A 103 7.23 -15.59 -4.55
N GLU A 104 7.27 -16.90 -4.33
CA GLU A 104 6.53 -17.87 -5.17
C GLU A 104 5.01 -17.64 -5.12
N LYS A 105 4.45 -17.35 -3.94
CA LYS A 105 3.01 -17.02 -3.83
C LYS A 105 2.65 -15.72 -4.53
N ILE A 106 3.47 -14.68 -4.39
CA ILE A 106 3.23 -13.40 -5.04
C ILE A 106 3.35 -13.55 -6.56
N GLN A 107 4.37 -14.26 -7.05
CA GLN A 107 4.53 -14.52 -8.48
C GLN A 107 3.38 -15.35 -9.05
N ALA A 108 2.90 -16.38 -8.34
CA ALA A 108 1.76 -17.18 -8.79
C ALA A 108 0.48 -16.35 -8.91
N VAL A 109 0.20 -15.47 -7.95
CA VAL A 109 -0.97 -14.57 -7.97
C VAL A 109 -0.83 -13.49 -9.04
N LEU A 110 0.38 -12.96 -9.26
CA LEU A 110 0.63 -12.00 -10.34
C LEU A 110 0.50 -12.66 -11.71
N MET A 111 1.07 -13.86 -11.89
CA MET A 111 0.96 -14.64 -13.12
C MET A 111 -0.50 -14.98 -13.42
N SER A 112 -1.27 -15.47 -12.45
CA SER A 112 -2.69 -15.79 -12.68
C SER A 112 -3.51 -14.55 -13.03
N LYS A 113 -3.22 -13.40 -12.41
CA LYS A 113 -3.95 -12.16 -12.68
C LYS A 113 -3.57 -11.53 -14.03
N VAL A 114 -2.33 -11.70 -14.46
CA VAL A 114 -1.87 -11.30 -15.79
C VAL A 114 -2.47 -12.22 -16.85
N LEU A 115 -2.47 -13.54 -16.63
CA LEU A 115 -3.09 -14.51 -17.55
C LEU A 115 -4.60 -14.29 -17.67
N GLU A 116 -5.30 -14.08 -16.55
CA GLU A 116 -6.75 -13.78 -16.56
C GLU A 116 -7.05 -12.44 -17.25
N ASN A 117 -6.13 -11.48 -17.22
CA ASN A 117 -6.26 -10.25 -17.99
C ASN A 117 -6.04 -10.48 -19.49
N PHE A 118 -5.10 -11.35 -19.88
CA PHE A 118 -4.89 -11.71 -21.29
C PHE A 118 -6.07 -12.53 -21.84
N ASP A 119 -6.59 -13.49 -21.08
CA ASP A 119 -7.76 -14.30 -21.49
C ASP A 119 -9.02 -13.42 -21.64
N LYS A 120 -9.19 -12.39 -20.80
CA LYS A 120 -10.29 -11.42 -20.93
C LYS A 120 -10.17 -10.49 -22.14
N GLU A 121 -8.96 -10.20 -22.60
CA GLU A 121 -8.74 -9.40 -23.81
C GLU A 121 -8.98 -10.23 -25.09
N GLU A 122 -8.79 -11.55 -25.06
CA GLU A 122 -9.13 -12.45 -26.18
C GLU A 122 -10.64 -12.77 -26.25
N ASP A 123 -11.34 -12.90 -25.12
CA ASP A 123 -12.79 -13.18 -25.12
C ASP A 123 -13.69 -11.97 -25.50
N GLU A 124 -13.22 -10.73 -25.36
CA GLU A 124 -13.96 -9.53 -25.79
C GLU A 124 -13.88 -9.24 -27.30
N SER A 125 -13.01 -9.94 -28.05
CA SER A 125 -12.82 -9.71 -29.49
C SER A 125 -13.53 -10.72 -30.41
N ASP A 126 -14.18 -11.77 -29.88
CA ASP A 126 -14.91 -12.78 -30.66
C ASP A 126 -16.43 -12.84 -30.36
N GLY A 127 -16.97 -11.79 -29.71
CA GLY A 127 -18.38 -11.71 -29.29
C GLY A 127 -19.32 -10.88 -30.19
N GLU A 128 -18.86 -10.30 -31.30
CA GLU A 128 -19.66 -9.40 -32.15
C GLU A 128 -19.72 -9.84 -33.62
N ASN A 129 -19.95 -11.13 -33.92
CA ASN A 129 -20.28 -11.53 -35.30
C ASN A 129 -21.08 -12.84 -35.44
N GLY A 130 -22.01 -13.11 -34.51
CA GLY A 130 -22.77 -14.37 -34.44
C GLY A 130 -24.27 -14.31 -34.73
N GLU A 131 -24.89 -13.14 -34.89
CA GLU A 131 -26.35 -13.02 -35.04
C GLU A 131 -26.75 -12.22 -36.28
N ALA A 132 -26.32 -12.68 -37.46
CA ALA A 132 -26.82 -12.15 -38.73
C ALA A 132 -26.87 -13.23 -39.82
N ASN A 133 -27.37 -14.44 -39.52
CA ASN A 133 -27.88 -15.33 -40.57
C ASN A 133 -28.73 -16.48 -40.02
N ARG A 134 -30.02 -16.21 -39.80
CA ARG A 134 -31.10 -17.20 -39.89
C ARG A 134 -32.33 -16.49 -40.47
N GLU A 135 -32.32 -16.36 -41.79
CA GLU A 135 -33.57 -16.38 -42.57
C GLU A 135 -34.07 -17.83 -42.69
#